data_AF-A0A4V1WFJ3-F1
#
_entry.id   AF-A0A4V1WFJ3-F1
#
_cell.length_a   1.000
_cell.length_b   1.000
_cell.length_c   1.000
_cell.angle_alpha   90.00
_cell.angle_beta   90.00
_cell.angle_gamma   90.00
#
_symmetry.space_group_name_H-M   'P 1'
#
loop_
_entity.id
_entity.type
_entity.pdbx_description
1 polymer ?
#
loop_
_entity_poly.entity_id
_entity_poly.type
_entity_poly.pdbx_seq_one_letter_code
_entity_poly.pdbx_strand_id
1 'polypeptide(L)'
;MSLTKIPNKIKQGENLIYLSLFVGLIRSVLYETMTTQKLLSDPLFLKFEIITIFIIGFLGYKIGRGKNWARITLLIIFIIGMISYPSIILTEFQTNIMISIVSITQILIQLYVLVILFNGESKEWFKKQKIKTTRNKA
;
A
#
# COMPACT_ATOMS: atom_id res chain seq x y z
N MET A 1 -4.73 -31.07 -3.13
CA MET A 1 -4.34 -29.66 -2.85
C MET A 1 -5.24 -29.12 -1.72
N SER A 2 -4.87 -29.24 -0.44
CA SER A 2 -5.79 -28.81 0.64
C SER A 2 -5.87 -27.28 0.72
N LEU A 3 -7.04 -26.77 0.34
CA LEU A 3 -7.46 -25.37 0.37
C LEU A 3 -7.69 -24.93 1.82
N THR A 4 -6.64 -24.62 2.56
CA THR A 4 -6.81 -23.75 3.73
C THR A 4 -7.31 -22.41 3.22
N LYS A 5 -8.62 -22.16 3.38
CA LYS A 5 -9.30 -20.92 3.01
C LYS A 5 -8.45 -19.73 3.45
N ILE A 6 -8.22 -18.79 2.53
CA ILE A 6 -7.47 -17.57 2.84
C ILE A 6 -8.24 -16.79 3.91
N PRO A 7 -7.60 -16.38 5.03
CA PRO A 7 -8.23 -15.58 6.06
C PRO A 7 -8.86 -14.31 5.50
N ASN A 8 -10.04 -13.95 6.03
CA ASN A 8 -10.72 -12.72 5.65
C ASN A 8 -9.85 -11.48 5.90
N LYS A 9 -8.98 -11.52 6.92
CA LYS A 9 -8.02 -10.44 7.22
C LYS A 9 -7.05 -10.16 6.08
N ILE A 10 -6.62 -11.18 5.33
CA ILE A 10 -5.75 -11.00 4.16
C ILE A 10 -6.51 -10.31 3.02
N LYS A 11 -7.78 -10.69 2.81
CA LYS A 11 -8.66 -10.01 1.84
C LYS A 11 -9.01 -8.58 2.25
N GLN A 12 -9.20 -8.33 3.53
CA GLN A 12 -9.34 -6.98 4.06
C GLN A 12 -8.08 -6.14 3.76
N GLY A 13 -6.89 -6.70 3.94
CA GLY A 13 -5.63 -6.04 3.58
C GLY A 13 -5.55 -5.68 2.09
N GLU A 14 -5.92 -6.59 1.19
CA GLU A 14 -6.01 -6.32 -0.26
C GLU A 14 -6.95 -5.14 -0.57
N ASN A 15 -8.16 -5.15 0.00
CA ASN A 15 -9.14 -4.09 -0.23
C ASN A 15 -8.66 -2.73 0.29
N LEU A 16 -8.01 -2.71 1.47
CA LEU A 16 -7.44 -1.49 2.05
C LEU A 16 -6.27 -0.94 1.23
N ILE A 17 -5.49 -1.80 0.56
CA ILE A 17 -4.48 -1.35 -0.40
C ILE A 17 -5.14 -0.61 -1.56
N TYR A 18 -6.20 -1.17 -2.15
CA TYR A 18 -6.94 -0.49 -3.21
C TYR A 18 -7.59 0.83 -2.74
N LEU A 19 -8.12 0.85 -1.52
CA LEU A 19 -8.61 2.08 -0.91
C LEU A 19 -7.48 3.13 -0.77
N SER A 20 -6.29 2.74 -0.32
CA SER A 20 -5.15 3.67 -0.20
C SER A 20 -4.68 4.21 -1.55
N LEU A 21 -4.79 3.43 -2.63
CA LEU A 21 -4.50 3.89 -3.99
C LEU A 21 -5.54 4.91 -4.45
N PHE A 22 -6.81 4.66 -4.17
CA PHE A 22 -7.89 5.60 -4.46
C PHE A 22 -7.70 6.93 -3.70
N VAL A 23 -7.31 6.88 -2.42
CA VAL A 23 -6.97 8.09 -1.65
C VAL A 23 -5.79 8.84 -2.25
N GLY A 24 -4.78 8.13 -2.78
CA GLY A 24 -3.66 8.74 -3.51
C GLY A 24 -4.10 9.49 -4.77
N LEU A 25 -5.02 8.91 -5.53
CA LEU A 25 -5.62 9.58 -6.70
C LEU A 25 -6.36 10.86 -6.31
N ILE A 26 -7.12 10.83 -5.21
CA ILE A 26 -7.76 12.05 -4.66
C ILE A 26 -6.70 13.10 -4.36
N ARG A 27 -5.59 12.72 -3.72
CA ARG A 27 -4.49 13.65 -3.43
C ARG A 27 -3.96 14.32 -4.70
N SER A 28 -3.70 13.54 -5.75
CA SER A 28 -3.20 14.06 -7.03
C SER A 28 -4.18 15.04 -7.69
N VAL A 29 -5.49 14.78 -7.60
CA VAL A 29 -6.53 15.71 -8.07
C VAL A 29 -6.58 16.99 -7.22
N LEU A 30 -6.43 16.89 -5.90
CA LEU A 30 -6.38 18.08 -5.04
C LEU A 30 -5.18 18.97 -5.37
N TYR A 31 -4.02 18.38 -5.64
CA TYR A 31 -2.85 19.13 -6.12
C TYR A 31 -3.14 19.89 -7.42
N GLU A 32 -3.72 19.21 -8.41
CA GLU A 32 -4.05 19.80 -9.70
C GLU A 32 -5.07 20.96 -9.60
N THR A 33 -6.04 20.83 -8.68
CA THR A 33 -7.17 21.78 -8.59
C THR A 33 -6.99 22.88 -7.56
N MET A 34 -6.22 22.65 -6.49
CA MET A 34 -6.12 23.55 -5.33
C MET A 34 -4.75 24.18 -5.15
N THR A 35 -3.78 23.86 -6.01
CA THR A 35 -2.41 24.39 -5.91
C THR A 35 -1.89 24.86 -7.25
N THR A 36 -0.79 25.61 -7.23
CA THR A 36 -0.04 25.95 -8.45
C THR A 36 0.77 24.77 -8.99
N GLN A 37 0.97 23.72 -8.19
CA GLN A 37 1.69 22.50 -8.57
C GLN A 37 0.75 21.56 -9.31
N LYS A 38 0.77 21.64 -10.64
CA LYS A 38 -0.07 20.82 -11.52
C LYS A 38 0.51 19.42 -11.75
N LEU A 39 0.40 18.57 -10.73
CA LEU A 39 0.98 17.23 -10.73
C LEU A 39 0.46 16.34 -11.87
N LEU A 40 -0.83 16.40 -12.21
CA LEU A 40 -1.39 15.57 -13.28
C LEU A 40 -1.01 16.07 -14.67
N SER A 41 -0.69 17.37 -14.78
CA SER A 41 -0.17 17.97 -16.00
C SER A 41 1.33 17.73 -16.21
N ASP A 42 2.08 17.34 -15.19
CA ASP A 42 3.50 16.97 -15.30
C ASP A 42 3.66 15.53 -15.83
N PRO A 43 4.21 15.32 -17.05
CA PRO A 43 4.34 13.99 -17.64
C PRO A 43 5.23 13.04 -16.83
N LEU A 44 6.25 13.57 -16.16
CA LEU A 44 7.17 12.77 -15.35
C LEU A 44 6.46 12.29 -14.08
N PHE A 45 5.76 13.20 -13.38
CA PHE A 45 4.95 12.83 -12.22
C PHE A 45 3.89 11.80 -12.60
N LEU A 46 3.12 12.06 -13.66
CA LEU A 46 2.05 11.17 -14.12
C LEU A 46 2.58 9.75 -14.42
N LYS A 47 3.75 9.64 -15.05
CA LYS A 47 4.40 8.36 -15.32
C LYS A 47 4.76 7.62 -14.02
N PHE A 48 5.36 8.31 -13.04
CA PHE A 48 5.70 7.70 -11.76
C PHE A 48 4.45 7.28 -10.96
N GLU A 49 3.40 8.09 -10.99
CA GLU A 49 2.13 7.80 -10.34
C GLU A 49 1.48 6.53 -10.91
N ILE A 50 1.39 6.42 -12.24
CA ILE A 50 0.85 5.24 -12.92
C ILE A 50 1.64 3.98 -12.57
N ILE A 51 2.98 4.04 -12.65
CA ILE A 51 3.85 2.92 -12.30
C ILE A 51 3.63 2.50 -10.84
N THR A 52 3.54 3.47 -9.93
CA THR A 52 3.32 3.22 -8.50
C THR A 52 1.98 2.52 -8.26
N ILE A 53 0.90 3.02 -8.88
CA ILE A 53 -0.44 2.40 -8.80
C ILE A 53 -0.39 0.95 -9.29
N PHE A 54 0.26 0.69 -10.43
CA PHE A 54 0.39 -0.67 -10.97
C PHE A 54 1.19 -1.58 -10.03
N ILE A 55 2.34 -1.14 -9.53
CA ILE A 55 3.17 -1.95 -8.63
C ILE A 55 2.42 -2.27 -7.33
N ILE A 56 1.88 -1.25 -6.66
CA ILE A 56 1.20 -1.43 -5.37
C ILE A 56 -0.09 -2.23 -5.55
N GLY A 57 -0.86 -1.97 -6.62
CA GLY A 57 -2.07 -2.73 -6.94
C GLY A 57 -1.77 -4.19 -7.26
N PHE A 58 -0.68 -4.47 -7.97
CA PHE A 58 -0.19 -5.82 -8.22
C PHE A 58 0.24 -6.52 -6.93
N LEU A 59 0.94 -5.84 -6.02
CA LEU A 59 1.29 -6.39 -4.71
C LEU A 59 0.03 -6.71 -3.89
N GLY A 60 -0.95 -5.81 -3.85
CA GLY A 60 -2.25 -6.03 -3.22
C GLY A 60 -2.94 -7.30 -3.74
N TYR A 61 -3.01 -7.43 -5.06
CA TYR A 61 -3.55 -8.64 -5.71
C TYR A 61 -2.80 -9.91 -5.29
N LYS A 62 -1.46 -9.89 -5.31
CA LYS A 62 -0.64 -11.05 -4.94
C LYS A 62 -0.78 -11.41 -3.45
N ILE A 63 -0.92 -10.43 -2.57
CA ILE A 63 -1.25 -10.63 -1.15
C ILE A 63 -2.62 -11.31 -1.03
N GLY A 64 -3.62 -10.83 -1.77
CA GLY A 64 -4.96 -11.42 -1.87
C GLY A 64 -4.97 -12.87 -2.37
N ARG A 65 -3.90 -13.31 -3.02
CA ARG A 65 -3.67 -14.71 -3.47
C ARG A 65 -2.74 -15.49 -2.54
N GLY A 66 -2.44 -14.97 -1.36
CA GLY A 66 -1.63 -15.64 -0.34
C GLY A 66 -0.13 -15.69 -0.66
N LYS A 67 0.39 -14.78 -1.49
CA LYS A 67 1.83 -14.75 -1.81
C LYS A 67 2.61 -14.00 -0.72
N ASN A 68 3.37 -14.75 0.07
CA ASN A 68 4.16 -14.23 1.18
C ASN A 68 5.24 -13.20 0.75
N TRP A 69 5.84 -13.36 -0.43
CA TRP A 69 6.86 -12.41 -0.89
C TRP A 69 6.26 -11.01 -1.08
N ALA A 70 5.01 -10.91 -1.52
CA ALA A 70 4.36 -9.64 -1.83
C ALA A 70 4.15 -8.77 -0.58
N ARG A 71 3.79 -9.34 0.58
CA ARG A 71 3.70 -8.56 1.83
C ARG A 71 5.06 -8.05 2.31
N ILE A 72 6.12 -8.81 2.08
CA ILE A 72 7.49 -8.41 2.48
C ILE A 72 7.96 -7.29 1.56
N THR A 73 7.75 -7.42 0.24
CA THR A 73 8.03 -6.35 -0.73
C THR A 73 7.26 -5.08 -0.39
N LEU A 74 5.96 -5.18 -0.06
CA LEU A 74 5.16 -4.03 0.37
C LEU A 74 5.75 -3.34 1.61
N LEU A 75 6.16 -4.12 2.62
CA LEU A 75 6.81 -3.58 3.83
C LEU A 75 8.11 -2.82 3.50
N ILE A 76 8.96 -3.39 2.64
CA ILE A 76 10.22 -2.74 2.23
C ILE A 76 9.94 -1.42 1.50
N ILE A 77 9.02 -1.42 0.54
CA ILE A 77 8.64 -0.21 -0.20
C ILE A 77 8.06 0.85 0.75
N PHE A 78 7.22 0.44 1.70
CA PHE A 78 6.67 1.34 2.70
C PHE A 78 7.78 1.98 3.56
N ILE A 79 8.73 1.20 4.08
CA ILE A 79 9.85 1.72 4.87
C ILE A 79 10.68 2.73 4.08
N ILE A 80 10.98 2.43 2.80
CA ILE A 80 11.73 3.34 1.93
C ILE A 80 10.93 4.65 1.73
N GLY A 81 9.64 4.55 1.42
CA GLY A 81 8.77 5.71 1.24
C GLY A 81 8.64 6.59 2.50
N MET A 82 8.66 5.98 3.68
CA MET A 82 8.60 6.69 4.96
C MET A 82 9.80 7.61 5.21
N ILE A 83 10.95 7.38 4.57
CA ILE A 83 12.14 8.22 4.76
C ILE A 83 11.89 9.65 4.27
N SER A 84 11.24 9.79 3.11
CA SER A 84 10.95 11.10 2.50
C SER A 84 9.67 11.74 3.03
N TYR A 85 8.84 10.97 3.74
CA TYR A 85 7.48 11.37 4.06
C TYR A 85 7.35 12.57 5.02
N PRO A 86 8.13 12.69 6.11
CA PRO A 86 8.05 13.84 7.01
C PRO A 86 8.25 15.18 6.30
N SER A 87 9.22 15.23 5.37
CA SER A 87 9.47 16.42 4.56
C SER A 87 8.31 16.74 3.64
N ILE A 88 7.73 15.73 2.97
CA ILE A 88 6.57 15.91 2.08
C ILE A 88 5.37 16.48 2.86
N ILE A 89 5.05 15.91 4.02
CA ILE A 89 3.93 16.38 4.85
C ILE A 89 4.13 17.82 5.29
N LEU A 90 5.34 18.20 5.70
CA LEU A 90 5.62 19.57 6.14
C LEU A 90 5.40 20.57 4.99
N THR A 91 5.85 20.23 3.78
CA THR A 91 5.60 21.05 2.58
C THR A 91 4.12 21.09 2.23
N GLU A 92 3.40 19.98 2.37
CA GLU A 92 1.95 19.92 2.14
C GLU A 92 1.20 20.80 3.13
N PHE A 93 1.57 20.82 4.42
CA PHE A 93 0.91 21.65 5.44
C PHE A 93 1.06 23.14 5.14
N GLN A 94 2.20 23.54 4.57
CA GLN A 94 2.46 24.91 4.13
C GLN A 94 1.70 25.25 2.83
N THR A 95 1.43 24.25 1.99
CA THR A 95 0.78 24.44 0.69
C THR A 95 -0.74 24.44 0.83
N ASN A 96 -1.32 23.39 1.41
CA ASN A 96 -2.75 23.24 1.61
C ASN A 96 -3.06 22.17 2.67
N ILE A 97 -3.75 22.57 3.74
CA ILE A 97 -4.13 21.70 4.86
C ILE A 97 -4.94 20.46 4.44
N MET A 98 -5.80 20.57 3.42
CA MET A 98 -6.64 19.45 2.96
C MET A 98 -5.79 18.36 2.31
N ILE A 99 -4.75 18.74 1.57
CA ILE A 99 -3.81 17.79 0.96
C ILE A 99 -3.09 17.01 2.06
N SER A 100 -2.60 17.69 3.10
CA SER A 100 -1.94 17.06 4.25
C SER A 100 -2.85 16.06 4.96
N ILE A 101 -4.13 16.39 5.16
CA ILE A 101 -5.10 15.48 5.79
C ILE A 101 -5.28 14.22 4.95
N VAL A 102 -5.40 14.37 3.63
CA VAL A 102 -5.54 13.23 2.71
C VAL A 102 -4.29 12.36 2.72
N SER A 103 -3.10 12.96 2.70
CA SER A 103 -1.83 12.26 2.82
C SER A 103 -1.72 11.47 4.11
N ILE A 104 -1.94 12.11 5.27
CA ILE A 104 -1.89 11.45 6.58
C ILE A 104 -2.88 10.28 6.61
N THR A 105 -4.09 10.48 6.11
CA THR A 105 -5.11 9.42 6.00
C THR A 105 -4.60 8.24 5.17
N GLN A 106 -3.99 8.51 4.01
CA GLN A 106 -3.41 7.49 3.14
C GLN A 106 -2.35 6.65 3.87
N ILE A 107 -1.47 7.30 4.65
CA ILE A 107 -0.47 6.60 5.44
C ILE A 107 -1.08 5.77 6.55
N LEU A 108 -2.07 6.28 7.27
CA LEU A 108 -2.72 5.54 8.34
C LEU A 108 -3.37 4.27 7.80
N ILE A 109 -3.97 4.34 6.61
CA ILE A 109 -4.50 3.15 5.90
C ILE A 109 -3.36 2.16 5.59
N GLN A 110 -2.26 2.62 4.99
CA GLN A 110 -1.13 1.74 4.64
C GLN A 110 -0.48 1.11 5.88
N LEU A 111 -0.32 1.86 6.96
CA LEU A 111 0.20 1.35 8.23
C LEU A 111 -0.74 0.30 8.81
N TYR A 112 -2.05 0.55 8.79
CA TYR A 112 -3.05 -0.41 9.25
C TYR A 112 -3.06 -1.70 8.41
N VAL A 113 -2.86 -1.60 7.09
CA VAL A 113 -2.65 -2.76 6.20
C VAL A 113 -1.47 -3.60 6.71
N LEU A 114 -0.33 -2.98 6.99
CA LEU A 114 0.85 -3.70 7.49
C LEU A 114 0.56 -4.39 8.83
N VAL A 115 -0.13 -3.71 9.75
CA VAL A 115 -0.55 -4.31 11.02
C VAL A 115 -1.40 -5.55 10.79
N ILE A 116 -2.40 -5.50 9.90
CA ILE A 116 -3.26 -6.66 9.59
C ILE A 116 -2.48 -7.81 8.96
N LEU A 117 -1.53 -7.51 8.06
CA LEU A 117 -0.80 -8.54 7.30
C LEU A 117 0.31 -9.22 8.10
N PHE A 118 0.83 -8.55 9.13
CA PHE A 118 1.95 -9.02 9.95
C PHE A 118 1.56 -9.44 11.37
N ASN A 119 0.30 -9.27 11.78
CA ASN A 119 -0.21 -9.71 13.09
C ASN A 119 -1.33 -10.76 12.99
N GLY A 120 -1.64 -11.35 14.15
CA GLY A 120 -2.77 -12.24 14.38
C GLY A 120 -2.85 -13.41 13.40
N GLU A 121 -4.07 -13.67 12.92
CA GLU A 121 -4.38 -14.79 12.04
C GLU A 121 -3.58 -14.79 10.73
N SER A 122 -3.34 -13.61 10.14
CA SER A 122 -2.58 -13.48 8.88
C SER A 122 -1.16 -14.02 9.05
N LYS A 123 -0.46 -13.61 10.12
CA LYS A 123 0.92 -14.03 10.41
C LYS A 123 1.01 -15.55 10.51
N GLU A 124 0.15 -16.14 11.33
CA GLU A 124 0.12 -17.58 11.57
C GLU A 124 -0.24 -18.35 10.30
N TRP A 125 -1.19 -17.87 9.51
CA TRP A 125 -1.57 -18.50 8.25
C TRP A 125 -0.40 -18.56 7.27
N PHE A 126 0.29 -17.44 7.03
CA PHE A 126 1.44 -17.41 6.12
C PHE A 126 2.62 -18.26 6.64
N LYS A 127 2.84 -18.31 7.97
CA LYS A 127 3.84 -19.19 8.59
C LYS A 127 3.54 -20.66 8.31
N LYS A 128 2.28 -21.08 8.49
CA LYS A 128 1.82 -22.44 8.16
C LYS A 128 2.00 -22.77 6.67
N GLN A 129 1.69 -21.83 5.76
CA GLN A 129 1.90 -22.04 4.31
C GLN A 129 3.38 -22.21 3.95
N LYS A 130 4.29 -21.44 4.58
CA LYS A 130 5.72 -21.57 4.34
C LYS A 130 6.23 -22.96 4.73
N ILE A 131 5.87 -23.44 5.93
CA ILE A 131 6.26 -24.77 6.44
C ILE A 131 5.76 -25.89 5.51
N LYS A 132 4.48 -25.82 5.09
CA LYS A 132 3.90 -26.80 4.16
C LYS A 132 4.65 -26.84 2.82
N THR A 133 5.01 -25.67 2.29
CA THR A 133 5.77 -25.57 1.03
C THR A 133 7.16 -26.16 1.17
N THR A 134 7.84 -25.96 2.30
CA THR A 134 9.16 -26.55 2.56
C THR A 134 9.07 -28.07 2.70
N ARG A 135 8.09 -28.60 3.46
CA ARG A 135 7.90 -30.05 3.62
C ARG A 135 7.61 -30.77 2.30
N ASN A 136 6.83 -30.17 1.40
CA ASN A 136 6.53 -30.79 0.10
C ASN A 136 7.71 -30.79 -0.89
N LYS A 137 8.80 -30.07 -0.57
CA LYS A 137 10.01 -29.99 -1.41
C LYS A 137 11.17 -30.83 -0.89
N ALA A 138 11.04 -31.37 0.32
CA ALA A 138 11.98 -32.30 0.94
C ALA A 138 11.51 -33.73 0.67
#